data_AF-A0A453CUB5-F1
#
_entry.id   AF-A0A453CUB5-F1
#
_cell.length_a   1.000
_cell.length_b   1.000
_cell.length_c   1.000
_cell.angle_alpha   90.00
_cell.angle_beta   90.00
_cell.angle_gamma   90.00
#
_symmetry.space_group_name_H-M   'P 1'
#
loop_
_entity.id
_entity.type
_entity.pdbx_description
1 polymer ?
#
loop_
_entity_poly.entity_id
_entity_poly.type
_entity_poly.pdbx_seq_one_letter_code
_entity_poly.pdbx_strand_id
1 'polypeptide(L)'
;MIDSPREVIGAVLKQLGSSYNTIDMETEVNGGREAVLSSFTQLQKQVQLFDSMNYLKSFGVGDVWVTVGWSSDVIPAAKRMSNVAVVVPKSGSSLWADLWAVPCATRFQTDRIGGRTRGPSPLIHQWFDFCLQSARSLPFRQEIIPGASPLFLENPAPEVLQDRNKKKPKLESNLVRGVPPPEILEKCEFLEPLSDKAVGDYQWLMSRVHRPRGGLLGTMLQKISTMLDLKSRF
;
A
#
# COMPACT_ATOMS: atom_id res chain seq x y z
N MET A 1 -10.98 6.70 3.43
CA MET A 1 -10.46 5.68 2.49
C MET A 1 -9.28 6.31 1.75
N ILE A 2 -8.25 5.55 1.41
CA ILE A 2 -7.14 6.07 0.62
C ILE A 2 -7.61 6.51 -0.78
N ASP A 3 -7.10 7.64 -1.28
CA ASP A 3 -7.35 8.13 -2.63
C ASP A 3 -6.42 7.41 -3.63
N SER A 4 -6.62 6.09 -3.77
CA SER A 4 -5.91 5.23 -4.72
C SER A 4 -6.90 4.30 -5.43
N PRO A 5 -7.11 4.44 -6.75
CA PRO A 5 -8.05 3.62 -7.51
C PRO A 5 -7.71 2.13 -7.52
N ARG A 6 -6.41 1.79 -7.58
CA ARG A 6 -5.96 0.40 -7.45
C ARG A 6 -6.37 -0.20 -6.12
N GLU A 7 -6.26 0.57 -5.04
CA GLU A 7 -6.64 0.10 -3.71
C GLU A 7 -8.15 0.00 -3.53
N VAL A 8 -8.90 1.02 -3.98
CA VAL A 8 -10.36 1.03 -3.81
C VAL A 8 -11.02 -0.05 -4.65
N ILE A 9 -10.68 -0.15 -5.95
CA ILE A 9 -11.24 -1.18 -6.83
C ILE A 9 -10.74 -2.56 -6.40
N GLY A 10 -9.46 -2.68 -6.05
CA GLY A 10 -8.89 -3.94 -5.57
C GLY A 10 -9.53 -4.46 -4.28
N ALA A 11 -9.89 -3.58 -3.33
CA ALA A 11 -10.65 -3.95 -2.15
C ALA A 11 -12.03 -4.54 -2.51
N VAL A 12 -12.70 -3.96 -3.51
CA VAL A 12 -13.97 -4.49 -4.04
C VAL A 12 -13.76 -5.84 -4.72
N LEU A 13 -12.70 -6.00 -5.53
CA LEU A 13 -12.37 -7.28 -6.16
C LEU A 13 -12.12 -8.36 -5.10
N LYS A 14 -11.36 -8.07 -4.05
CA LYS A 14 -11.11 -9.00 -2.94
C LYS A 14 -12.38 -9.34 -2.17
N GLN A 15 -13.28 -8.38 -1.96
CA GLN A 15 -14.59 -8.64 -1.37
C GLN A 15 -15.40 -9.64 -2.21
N LEU A 16 -15.28 -9.55 -3.54
CA LEU A 16 -15.92 -10.47 -4.49
C LEU A 16 -15.17 -11.79 -4.68
N GLY A 17 -14.04 -11.99 -4.01
CA GLY A 17 -13.21 -13.19 -4.10
C GLY A 17 -12.24 -13.22 -5.29
N SER A 18 -12.09 -12.10 -6.00
CA SER A 18 -11.17 -11.94 -7.13
C SER A 18 -9.82 -11.31 -6.70
N SER A 19 -8.82 -11.39 -7.57
CA SER A 19 -7.48 -10.85 -7.35
C SER A 19 -7.41 -9.33 -7.52
N TYR A 20 -6.44 -8.65 -6.87
CA TYR A 20 -6.08 -7.25 -7.20
C TYR A 20 -5.55 -7.09 -8.63
N ASN A 21 -5.06 -8.19 -9.22
CA ASN A 21 -4.41 -8.23 -10.53
C ASN A 21 -5.31 -8.84 -11.62
N THR A 22 -6.63 -8.85 -11.41
CA THR A 22 -7.60 -9.27 -12.43
C THR A 22 -7.36 -8.54 -13.75
N ILE A 23 -7.20 -9.31 -14.83
CA ILE A 23 -6.89 -8.79 -16.17
C ILE A 23 -8.18 -8.43 -16.90
N ASP A 24 -9.22 -9.26 -16.74
CA ASP A 24 -10.54 -9.03 -17.31
C ASP A 24 -11.66 -9.21 -16.27
N MET A 25 -12.30 -8.10 -15.90
CA MET A 25 -13.37 -8.12 -14.89
C MET A 25 -14.64 -8.83 -15.37
N GLU A 26 -14.86 -8.94 -16.68
CA GLU A 26 -16.06 -9.58 -17.22
C GLU A 26 -15.99 -11.10 -17.09
N THR A 27 -14.79 -11.68 -17.23
CA THR A 27 -14.59 -13.13 -17.27
C THR A 27 -14.08 -13.70 -15.96
N GLU A 28 -13.25 -12.96 -15.21
CA GLU A 28 -12.60 -13.47 -13.99
C GLU A 28 -13.37 -13.14 -12.70
N VAL A 29 -14.33 -12.22 -12.75
CA VAL A 29 -15.16 -11.87 -11.59
C VAL A 29 -16.51 -12.57 -11.70
N ASN A 30 -16.94 -13.21 -10.61
CA ASN A 30 -18.26 -13.80 -10.58
C ASN A 30 -19.35 -12.69 -10.68
N GLY A 31 -20.17 -12.75 -11.71
CA GLY A 31 -21.15 -11.70 -12.05
C GLY A 31 -20.59 -10.56 -12.91
N GLY A 32 -19.35 -10.71 -13.41
CA GLY A 32 -18.73 -9.80 -14.38
C GLY A 32 -18.49 -8.40 -13.85
N ARG A 33 -18.26 -7.45 -14.76
CA ARG A 33 -17.94 -6.05 -14.42
C ARG A 33 -19.11 -5.30 -13.77
N GLU A 34 -20.34 -5.73 -14.00
CA GLU A 34 -21.54 -5.12 -13.40
C GLU A 34 -21.65 -5.47 -11.90
N ALA A 35 -21.23 -6.67 -11.47
CA ALA A 35 -21.14 -7.02 -10.05
C ALA A 35 -20.10 -6.16 -9.32
N VAL A 36 -18.97 -5.88 -9.99
CA VAL A 36 -17.95 -4.95 -9.49
C VAL A 36 -18.52 -3.55 -9.34
N LEU A 37 -19.24 -3.05 -10.37
CA LEU A 37 -19.85 -1.72 -10.33
C LEU A 37 -20.87 -1.58 -9.19
N SER A 38 -21.72 -2.60 -8.99
CA SER A 38 -22.70 -2.64 -7.91
C SER A 38 -22.02 -2.56 -6.54
N SER A 39 -21.03 -3.42 -6.30
CA SER A 39 -20.28 -3.48 -5.04
C SER A 39 -19.50 -2.20 -4.78
N PHE A 40 -18.87 -1.65 -5.81
CA PHE A 40 -18.17 -0.36 -5.74
C PHE A 40 -19.13 0.78 -5.39
N THR A 41 -20.32 0.81 -5.99
CA THR A 41 -21.34 1.83 -5.68
C THR A 41 -21.84 1.72 -4.24
N GLN A 42 -21.97 0.50 -3.70
CA GLN A 42 -22.32 0.29 -2.30
C GLN A 42 -21.22 0.80 -1.36
N LEU A 43 -19.95 0.47 -1.65
CA LEU A 43 -18.81 0.97 -0.89
C LEU A 43 -18.79 2.50 -0.90
N GLN A 44 -18.95 3.10 -2.08
CA GLN A 44 -18.90 4.55 -2.23
C GLN A 44 -19.96 5.28 -1.39
N LYS A 45 -21.17 4.72 -1.24
CA LYS A 45 -22.23 5.30 -0.38
C LYS A 45 -21.84 5.33 1.10
N GLN A 46 -20.91 4.47 1.53
CA GLN A 46 -20.44 4.39 2.90
C GLN A 46 -19.18 5.24 3.13
N VAL A 47 -18.47 5.63 2.07
CA VAL A 47 -17.23 6.40 2.18
C VAL A 47 -17.55 7.88 2.36
N GLN A 48 -17.13 8.43 3.49
CA GLN A 48 -17.24 9.86 3.76
C GLN A 48 -16.21 10.69 2.98
N LEU A 49 -14.96 10.22 2.90
CA LEU A 49 -13.89 10.90 2.16
C LEU A 49 -12.84 9.94 1.58
N PHE A 50 -12.32 10.30 0.41
CA PHE A 50 -11.09 9.76 -0.16
C PHE A 50 -9.95 10.76 0.06
N ASP A 51 -8.93 10.37 0.79
CA ASP A 51 -7.74 11.19 1.04
C ASP A 51 -6.53 10.27 1.28
N SER A 52 -5.39 10.62 0.70
CA SER A 52 -4.11 9.89 0.87
C SER A 52 -3.16 10.56 1.87
N MET A 53 -3.43 11.79 2.30
CA MET A 53 -2.52 12.56 3.16
C MET A 53 -3.05 12.79 4.58
N ASN A 54 -4.33 13.12 4.74
CA ASN A 54 -4.89 13.50 6.05
C ASN A 54 -6.00 12.57 6.54
N TYR A 55 -6.18 11.40 5.93
CA TYR A 55 -7.23 10.45 6.30
C TYR A 55 -7.18 10.01 7.78
N LEU A 56 -5.99 9.99 8.39
CA LEU A 56 -5.82 9.69 9.81
C LEU A 56 -6.27 10.82 10.74
N LYS A 57 -6.34 12.07 10.27
CA LYS A 57 -6.82 13.20 11.09
C LYS A 57 -8.31 13.04 11.38
N SER A 58 -9.11 12.79 10.34
CA SER A 58 -10.55 12.53 10.48
C SER A 58 -10.84 11.29 11.33
N PHE A 59 -10.03 10.25 11.21
CA PHE A 59 -10.12 9.08 12.09
C PHE A 59 -9.76 9.41 13.54
N GLY A 60 -8.70 10.19 13.74
CA GLY A 60 -8.22 10.60 15.07
C GLY A 60 -9.21 11.41 15.88
N VAL A 61 -10.01 12.25 15.23
CA VAL A 61 -11.05 13.08 15.88
C VAL A 61 -12.39 12.38 16.02
N GLY A 62 -12.57 11.19 15.43
CA GLY A 62 -13.81 10.41 15.52
C GLY A 62 -14.88 10.76 14.47
N ASP A 63 -14.53 11.52 13.42
CA ASP A 63 -15.45 11.82 12.32
C ASP A 63 -15.80 10.56 11.52
N VAL A 64 -14.88 9.59 11.47
CA VAL A 64 -15.04 8.30 10.79
C VAL A 64 -14.78 7.14 11.74
N TRP A 65 -15.57 6.06 11.61
CA TRP A 65 -15.43 4.84 12.41
C TRP A 65 -14.38 3.88 11.88
N VAL A 66 -14.16 3.88 10.56
CA VAL A 66 -13.25 2.98 9.87
C VAL A 66 -12.39 3.79 8.91
N THR A 67 -11.10 3.50 8.89
CA THR A 67 -10.15 4.07 7.94
C THR A 67 -9.34 2.97 7.28
N VAL A 68 -9.04 3.16 6.00
CA VAL A 68 -8.21 2.24 5.20
C VAL A 68 -7.03 3.06 4.71
N GLY A 69 -5.83 2.59 5.00
CA GLY A 69 -4.59 3.25 4.65
C GLY A 69 -3.39 2.32 4.83
N TRP A 70 -2.21 2.86 4.59
CA TRP A 70 -0.97 2.08 4.60
C TRP A 70 -0.60 1.64 6.02
N SER A 71 -0.03 0.43 6.13
CA SER A 71 0.47 -0.10 7.39
C SER A 71 1.57 0.77 8.01
N SER A 72 2.35 1.49 7.17
CA SER A 72 3.36 2.46 7.59
C SER A 72 2.78 3.61 8.41
N ASP A 73 1.54 4.01 8.13
CA ASP A 73 0.93 5.20 8.71
C ASP A 73 -0.03 4.80 9.84
N VAL A 74 -0.85 3.78 9.58
CA VAL A 74 -1.92 3.32 10.49
C VAL A 74 -1.33 2.71 11.76
N ILE A 75 -0.29 1.87 11.67
CA ILE A 75 0.26 1.16 12.84
C ILE A 75 0.87 2.15 13.85
N PRO A 76 1.76 3.09 13.46
CA PRO A 76 2.30 4.05 14.41
C PRO A 76 1.25 4.98 15.01
N ALA A 77 0.22 5.36 14.23
CA ALA A 77 -0.88 6.18 14.71
C ALA A 77 -1.74 5.41 15.73
N ALA A 78 -2.15 4.19 15.40
CA ALA A 78 -2.98 3.37 16.27
C ALA A 78 -2.30 3.02 17.60
N LYS A 79 -0.97 2.85 17.63
CA LYS A 79 -0.19 2.65 18.88
C LYS A 79 -0.31 3.83 19.86
N ARG A 80 -0.72 5.02 19.39
CA ARG A 80 -0.88 6.24 20.21
C ARG A 80 -2.35 6.50 20.57
N MET A 81 -3.27 5.73 20.02
CA MET A 81 -4.71 5.89 20.23
C MET A 81 -5.21 4.82 21.23
N SER A 82 -6.32 5.14 21.91
CA SER A 82 -7.06 4.17 22.73
C SER A 82 -8.26 3.66 21.94
N ASN A 83 -8.69 2.42 22.20
CA ASN A 83 -9.86 1.81 21.57
C ASN A 83 -9.78 1.70 20.03
N VAL A 84 -8.58 1.48 19.49
CA VAL A 84 -8.36 1.27 18.06
C VAL A 84 -7.75 -0.12 17.83
N ALA A 85 -8.27 -0.81 16.82
CA ALA A 85 -7.72 -2.07 16.33
C ALA A 85 -7.26 -1.91 14.88
N VAL A 86 -6.19 -2.60 14.50
CA VAL A 86 -5.66 -2.67 13.14
C VAL A 86 -5.84 -4.07 12.59
N VAL A 87 -6.62 -4.20 11.51
CA VAL A 87 -6.98 -5.50 10.95
C VAL A 87 -6.60 -5.57 9.48
N VAL A 88 -5.90 -6.64 9.10
CA VAL A 88 -5.80 -7.07 7.71
C VAL A 88 -7.00 -7.98 7.38
N PRO A 89 -7.79 -7.70 6.33
CA PRO A 89 -8.97 -8.50 5.98
C PRO A 89 -8.63 -9.97 5.72
N LYS A 90 -9.53 -10.89 6.09
CA LYS A 90 -9.38 -12.34 5.85
C LYS A 90 -9.35 -12.71 4.36
N SER A 91 -9.88 -11.84 3.50
CA SER A 91 -9.83 -11.94 2.04
C SER A 91 -8.44 -11.67 1.48
N GLY A 92 -7.51 -11.14 2.28
CA GLY A 92 -6.24 -10.59 1.81
C GLY A 92 -6.34 -9.10 1.47
N SER A 93 -5.19 -8.47 1.25
CA SER A 93 -5.01 -7.05 0.93
C SER A 93 -3.78 -6.84 0.03
N SER A 94 -3.47 -5.60 -0.33
CA SER A 94 -2.28 -5.30 -1.12
C SER A 94 -1.01 -5.41 -0.28
N LEU A 95 0.03 -5.99 -0.89
CA LEU A 95 1.40 -5.98 -0.40
C LEU A 95 2.17 -4.87 -1.09
N TRP A 96 3.06 -4.25 -0.34
CA TRP A 96 3.95 -3.21 -0.84
C TRP A 96 5.33 -3.38 -0.19
N ALA A 97 6.36 -2.93 -0.90
CA ALA A 97 7.73 -2.97 -0.44
C ALA A 97 8.48 -1.73 -0.91
N ASP A 98 9.21 -1.10 0.00
CA ASP A 98 10.14 -0.04 -0.34
C ASP A 98 11.48 -0.66 -0.78
N LEU A 99 11.91 -0.30 -1.98
CA LEU A 99 13.12 -0.83 -2.59
C LEU A 99 14.11 0.30 -2.83
N TRP A 100 15.39 0.04 -2.59
CA TRP A 100 16.45 0.90 -3.08
C TRP A 100 16.75 0.57 -4.54
N ALA A 101 16.84 1.61 -5.37
CA ALA A 101 17.22 1.49 -6.77
C ALA A 101 18.46 2.35 -7.06
N VAL A 102 19.33 1.84 -7.93
CA VAL A 102 20.45 2.62 -8.46
C VAL A 102 20.03 3.17 -9.83
N PRO A 103 19.75 4.47 -9.96
CA PRO A 103 19.32 5.03 -11.23
C PRO A 103 20.46 4.95 -12.26
N CYS A 104 20.13 4.55 -13.48
CA CYS A 104 21.09 4.54 -14.57
C CYS A 104 21.36 5.98 -15.03
N ALA A 105 22.57 6.49 -14.74
CA ALA A 105 22.98 7.83 -15.13
C ALA A 105 23.43 7.87 -16.61
N THR A 106 22.50 7.70 -17.55
CA THR A 106 22.81 7.67 -19.01
C THR A 106 22.84 9.04 -19.68
N ARG A 107 22.44 10.13 -19.00
CA ARG A 107 22.17 11.43 -19.66
C ARG A 107 23.16 12.57 -19.37
N PHE A 108 24.25 12.34 -18.64
CA PHE A 108 25.25 13.38 -18.42
C PHE A 108 26.53 13.13 -19.25
N GLN A 109 26.44 13.37 -20.56
CA GLN A 109 27.62 13.55 -21.40
C GLN A 109 28.18 14.94 -21.13
N THR A 110 29.25 15.03 -20.34
CA THR A 110 30.08 16.22 -20.25
C THR A 110 31.52 15.75 -20.38
N ASP A 111 32.45 16.46 -21.01
CA ASP A 111 33.84 16.01 -21.19
C ASP A 111 34.82 16.66 -20.22
N ARG A 112 34.32 17.34 -19.19
CA ARG A 112 35.17 18.07 -18.24
C ARG A 112 35.77 17.15 -17.19
N ILE A 113 37.10 17.12 -17.15
CA ILE A 113 37.90 16.55 -16.06
C ILE A 113 37.64 17.41 -14.80
N GLY A 114 37.20 16.79 -13.70
CA GLY A 114 36.84 17.47 -12.45
C GLY A 114 35.33 17.61 -12.16
N GLY A 115 34.46 17.09 -13.02
CA GLY A 115 33.01 17.02 -12.76
C GLY A 115 32.63 15.89 -11.78
N ARG A 116 31.54 16.09 -11.02
CA ARG A 116 30.93 15.10 -10.10
C ARG A 116 30.90 13.72 -10.76
N THR A 117 31.33 12.70 -10.01
CA THR A 117 31.47 11.30 -10.42
C THR A 117 30.35 10.87 -11.39
N ARG A 118 30.73 10.41 -12.59
CA ARG A 118 29.77 9.87 -13.57
C ARG A 118 29.41 8.46 -13.15
N GLY A 119 28.15 8.24 -12.77
CA GLY A 119 27.65 6.94 -12.34
C GLY A 119 27.42 6.84 -10.82
N PRO A 120 26.94 5.68 -10.35
CA PRO A 120 26.70 5.46 -8.93
C PRO A 120 27.97 5.62 -8.11
N SER A 121 27.81 6.07 -6.86
CA SER A 121 28.94 6.20 -5.92
C SER A 121 29.70 4.87 -5.82
N PRO A 122 31.05 4.87 -5.79
CA PRO A 122 31.82 3.65 -5.57
C PRO A 122 31.52 3.01 -4.19
N LEU A 123 30.91 3.76 -3.26
CA LEU A 123 30.49 3.28 -1.95
C LEU A 123 29.08 2.68 -1.93
N ILE A 124 28.39 2.60 -3.07
CA ILE A 124 26.99 2.12 -3.13
C ILE A 124 26.85 0.69 -2.60
N HIS A 125 27.80 -0.19 -2.93
CA HIS A 125 27.81 -1.58 -2.44
C HIS A 125 28.05 -1.64 -0.94
N GLN A 126 29.02 -0.86 -0.43
CA GLN A 126 29.29 -0.77 1.01
C GLN A 126 28.08 -0.24 1.79
N TRP A 127 27.34 0.71 1.20
CA TRP A 127 26.09 1.20 1.77
C TRP A 127 25.00 0.12 1.84
N PHE A 128 24.83 -0.67 0.77
CA PHE A 128 23.90 -1.80 0.79
C PHE A 128 24.29 -2.85 1.81
N ASP A 129 25.55 -3.26 1.84
CA ASP A 129 26.06 -4.25 2.79
C ASP A 129 25.83 -3.78 4.23
N PHE A 130 26.13 -2.52 4.52
CA PHE A 130 25.90 -1.91 5.83
C PHE A 130 24.42 -1.93 6.24
N CYS A 131 23.53 -1.57 5.31
CA CYS A 131 22.10 -1.50 5.57
C CYS A 131 21.44 -2.88 5.71
N LEU A 132 21.97 -3.91 5.06
CA LEU A 132 21.46 -5.29 5.11
C LEU A 132 22.00 -6.10 6.30
N GLN A 133 22.87 -5.51 7.15
CA GLN A 133 23.34 -6.16 8.38
C GLN A 133 22.17 -6.54 9.29
N SER A 134 22.21 -7.74 9.88
CA SER A 134 21.19 -8.23 10.80
C SER A 134 20.94 -7.29 12.00
N ALA A 135 21.96 -6.56 12.47
CA ALA A 135 21.82 -5.55 13.52
C ALA A 135 20.88 -4.39 13.13
N ARG A 136 20.76 -4.06 11.84
CA ARG A 136 19.87 -3.01 11.32
C ARG A 136 18.41 -3.43 11.25
N SER A 137 18.14 -4.73 11.44
CA SER A 137 16.78 -5.26 11.53
C SER A 137 16.13 -5.07 12.92
N LEU A 138 16.91 -4.67 13.94
CA LEU A 138 16.45 -4.51 15.33
C LEU A 138 15.25 -3.55 15.49
N PRO A 139 15.18 -2.38 14.82
CA PRO A 139 14.04 -1.49 14.94
C PRO A 139 12.72 -2.12 14.46
N PHE A 140 12.77 -3.00 13.47
CA PHE A 140 11.61 -3.78 13.01
C PHE A 140 11.21 -4.82 14.07
N ARG A 141 12.19 -5.54 14.65
CA ARG A 141 11.92 -6.52 15.73
C ARG A 141 11.33 -5.89 16.99
N GLN A 142 11.74 -4.67 17.32
CA GLN A 142 11.23 -3.91 18.46
C GLN A 142 9.94 -3.15 18.14
N GLU A 143 9.44 -3.30 16.90
CA GLU A 143 8.26 -2.63 16.34
C GLU A 143 8.30 -1.10 16.51
N ILE A 144 9.51 -0.54 16.45
CA ILE A 144 9.74 0.91 16.42
C ILE A 144 9.38 1.42 15.02
N ILE A 145 9.82 0.68 14.00
CA ILE A 145 9.48 0.92 12.60
C ILE A 145 8.36 -0.04 12.21
N PRO A 146 7.26 0.45 11.61
CA PRO A 146 6.20 -0.42 11.09
C PRO A 146 6.69 -1.22 9.88
N GLY A 147 6.14 -2.42 9.68
CA GLY A 147 6.50 -3.31 8.59
C GLY A 147 7.49 -4.41 9.00
N ALA A 148 8.02 -5.11 8.00
CA ALA A 148 8.89 -6.25 8.19
C ALA A 148 10.16 -6.14 7.35
N SER A 149 11.29 -6.61 7.88
CA SER A 149 12.53 -6.72 7.13
C SER A 149 12.50 -8.00 6.27
N PRO A 150 12.99 -7.95 5.01
CA PRO A 150 13.10 -9.14 4.15
C PRO A 150 13.83 -10.31 4.80
N LEU A 151 14.80 -10.04 5.69
CA LEU A 151 15.54 -11.05 6.45
C LEU A 151 14.64 -11.97 7.29
N PHE A 152 13.40 -11.56 7.61
CA PHE A 152 12.45 -12.34 8.40
C PHE A 152 11.37 -13.05 7.59
N LEU A 153 11.31 -12.82 6.27
CA LEU A 153 10.41 -13.57 5.41
C LEU A 153 10.92 -15.01 5.21
N GLU A 154 12.24 -15.18 5.08
CA GLU A 154 12.86 -16.50 4.85
C GLU A 154 13.15 -17.27 6.14
N ASN A 155 13.46 -16.57 7.24
CA ASN A 155 13.82 -17.20 8.51
C ASN A 155 13.01 -16.57 9.67
N PRO A 156 12.08 -17.31 10.30
CA PRO A 156 11.44 -16.85 11.52
C PRO A 156 12.49 -16.76 12.63
N ALA A 157 13.05 -15.57 12.83
CA ALA A 157 14.06 -15.35 13.87
C ALA A 157 13.48 -15.60 15.28
N PRO A 158 14.32 -16.06 16.23
CA PRO A 158 13.92 -16.27 17.61
C PRO A 158 13.42 -14.99 18.26
N GLU A 159 12.50 -15.14 19.21
CA GLU A 159 11.90 -14.04 19.96
C GLU A 159 12.99 -13.16 20.60
N VAL A 160 12.98 -11.87 20.30
CA VAL A 160 13.73 -10.92 21.10
C VAL A 160 12.98 -10.79 22.42
N LEU A 161 13.63 -11.13 23.54
CA LEU A 161 13.12 -10.92 24.88
C LEU A 161 12.65 -9.47 25.01
N GLN A 162 11.33 -9.28 24.96
CA GLN A 162 10.76 -7.98 25.25
C GLN A 162 10.90 -7.75 26.75
N ASP A 163 11.50 -6.62 27.10
CA ASP A 163 11.64 -6.17 28.48
C ASP A 163 10.22 -6.04 29.09
N ARG A 164 9.86 -7.01 29.95
CA ARG A 164 8.53 -7.16 30.57
C ARG A 164 8.09 -5.93 31.38
N ASN A 165 9.00 -5.00 31.63
CA ASN A 165 8.78 -3.81 32.45
C ASN A 165 8.18 -2.60 31.72
N LYS A 166 8.04 -2.61 30.38
CA LYS A 166 7.33 -1.54 29.67
C LYS A 166 5.89 -1.94 29.38
N LYS A 167 4.93 -1.39 30.14
CA LYS A 167 3.50 -1.34 29.80
C LYS A 167 3.28 -0.56 28.50
N LYS A 168 3.65 -1.13 27.34
CA LYS A 168 3.22 -0.60 26.05
C LYS A 168 1.72 -0.87 25.94
N PRO A 169 0.89 0.11 25.52
CA PRO A 169 -0.47 -0.19 25.11
C PRO A 169 -0.39 -1.25 24.00
N LYS A 170 -0.97 -2.42 24.27
CA LYS A 170 -0.96 -3.53 23.32
C LYS A 170 -1.97 -3.16 22.24
N LEU A 171 -1.48 -2.71 21.09
CA LEU A 171 -2.32 -2.49 19.92
C LEU A 171 -3.02 -3.80 19.58
N GLU A 172 -4.34 -3.79 19.50
CA GLU A 172 -5.09 -4.95 19.02
C GLU A 172 -4.90 -5.08 17.51
N SER A 173 -4.23 -6.14 17.08
CA SER A 173 -4.01 -6.40 15.67
C SER A 173 -3.86 -7.89 15.39
N ASN A 174 -4.27 -8.32 14.20
CA ASN A 174 -3.99 -9.66 13.69
C ASN A 174 -2.58 -9.78 13.06
N LEU A 175 -1.80 -8.70 13.00
CA LEU A 175 -0.43 -8.70 12.50
C LEU A 175 0.52 -9.32 13.52
N VAL A 176 1.38 -10.23 13.05
CA VAL A 176 2.48 -10.81 13.81
C VAL A 176 3.78 -10.18 13.33
N ARG A 177 4.42 -9.35 14.16
CA ARG A 177 5.66 -8.61 13.82
C ARG A 177 5.52 -7.78 12.53
N GLY A 178 4.36 -7.15 12.34
CA GLY A 178 4.08 -6.31 11.17
C GLY A 178 3.70 -7.08 9.89
N VAL A 179 3.60 -8.41 9.95
CA VAL A 179 3.21 -9.27 8.82
C VAL A 179 1.85 -9.92 9.10
N PRO A 180 0.96 -10.05 8.10
CA PRO A 180 -0.26 -10.85 8.23
C PRO A 180 0.05 -12.31 8.62
N PRO A 181 -0.88 -13.00 9.30
CA PRO A 181 -0.78 -14.45 9.51
C PRO A 181 -0.67 -15.19 8.18
N PRO A 182 -0.01 -16.37 8.12
CA PRO A 182 0.23 -17.10 6.87
C PRO A 182 -1.01 -17.29 5.98
N GLU A 183 -2.13 -17.69 6.59
CA GLU A 183 -3.42 -17.91 5.90
C GLU A 183 -3.99 -16.66 5.21
N ILE A 184 -3.65 -15.47 5.74
CA ILE A 184 -4.06 -14.18 5.16
C ILE A 184 -2.99 -13.71 4.17
N LEU A 185 -1.71 -13.91 4.50
CA LEU A 185 -0.58 -13.52 3.68
C LEU A 185 -0.62 -14.19 2.30
N GLU A 186 -1.00 -15.46 2.22
CA GLU A 186 -1.20 -16.19 0.96
C GLU A 186 -2.27 -15.57 0.04
N LYS A 187 -3.19 -14.80 0.61
CA LYS A 187 -4.26 -14.09 -0.14
C LYS A 187 -3.90 -12.64 -0.42
N CYS A 188 -2.83 -12.13 0.18
CA CYS A 188 -2.33 -10.80 -0.08
C CYS A 188 -1.43 -10.82 -1.33
N GLU A 189 -1.44 -9.72 -2.08
CA GLU A 189 -0.81 -9.68 -3.41
C GLU A 189 -0.04 -8.39 -3.63
N PHE A 190 1.12 -8.48 -4.29
CA PHE A 190 1.75 -7.29 -4.86
C PHE A 190 0.97 -6.82 -6.07
N LEU A 191 0.88 -5.50 -6.25
CA LEU A 191 0.18 -4.91 -7.39
C LEU A 191 1.04 -4.99 -8.64
N GLU A 192 0.57 -5.77 -9.62
CA GLU A 192 1.21 -5.88 -10.92
C GLU A 192 0.80 -4.71 -11.85
N PRO A 193 1.62 -4.39 -12.87
CA PRO A 193 1.25 -3.44 -13.90
C PRO A 193 -0.07 -3.83 -14.58
N LEU A 194 -0.99 -2.88 -14.74
CA LEU A 194 -2.27 -3.15 -15.42
C LEU A 194 -2.05 -3.45 -16.91
N SER A 195 -2.75 -4.47 -17.39
CA SER A 195 -2.98 -4.73 -18.81
C SER A 195 -3.89 -3.65 -19.41
N ASP A 196 -3.86 -3.49 -20.74
CA ASP A 196 -4.71 -2.50 -21.42
C ASP A 196 -6.21 -2.79 -21.23
N LYS A 197 -6.58 -4.08 -21.17
CA LYS A 197 -7.95 -4.51 -20.87
C LYS A 197 -8.37 -4.11 -19.46
N ALA A 198 -7.53 -4.36 -18.46
CA ALA A 198 -7.81 -3.95 -17.09
C ALA A 198 -7.88 -2.42 -16.97
N VAL A 199 -7.02 -1.68 -17.66
CA VAL A 199 -7.12 -0.20 -17.72
C VAL A 199 -8.48 0.22 -18.28
N GLY A 200 -8.95 -0.40 -19.36
CA GLY A 200 -10.27 -0.15 -19.93
C GLY A 200 -11.42 -0.43 -18.96
N ASP A 201 -11.36 -1.54 -18.22
CA ASP A 201 -12.38 -1.88 -17.22
C ASP A 201 -12.40 -0.87 -16.05
N TYR A 202 -11.22 -0.44 -15.58
CA TYR A 202 -11.10 0.59 -14.55
C TYR A 202 -11.68 1.92 -15.03
N GLN A 203 -11.38 2.35 -16.26
CA GLN A 203 -11.94 3.56 -16.84
C GLN A 203 -13.47 3.48 -16.96
N TRP A 204 -13.97 2.33 -17.42
CA TRP A 204 -15.41 2.07 -17.56
C TRP A 204 -16.12 2.18 -16.20
N LEU A 205 -15.59 1.55 -15.15
CA LEU A 205 -16.13 1.66 -13.79
C LEU A 205 -16.19 3.12 -13.35
N MET A 206 -15.05 3.81 -13.43
CA MET A 206 -14.92 5.19 -12.96
C MET A 206 -15.81 6.19 -13.73
N SER A 207 -16.17 5.87 -14.98
CA SER A 207 -17.09 6.70 -15.78
C SER A 207 -18.55 6.61 -15.32
N ARG A 208 -18.95 5.47 -14.73
CA ARG A 208 -20.33 5.16 -14.32
C ARG A 208 -20.61 5.45 -12.86
N VAL A 209 -19.55 5.55 -12.07
CA VAL A 209 -19.61 5.90 -10.67
C VAL A 209 -20.13 7.33 -10.50
N HIS A 210 -21.19 7.49 -9.71
CA HIS A 210 -21.79 8.80 -9.45
C HIS A 210 -20.81 9.69 -8.70
N ARG A 211 -20.43 10.84 -9.28
CA ARG A 211 -19.61 11.84 -8.57
C ARG A 211 -20.48 12.47 -7.48
N PRO A 212 -20.14 12.35 -6.18
CA PRO A 212 -20.85 13.10 -5.15
C PRO A 212 -20.66 14.59 -5.47
N ARG A 213 -21.77 15.33 -5.60
CA ARG A 213 -21.73 16.77 -5.89
C ARG A 213 -21.03 17.48 -4.74
N GLY A 214 -19.88 18.09 -5.04
CA GLY A 214 -19.28 19.16 -4.24
C GLY A 214 -18.60 18.74 -2.94
N GLY A 215 -17.28 18.52 -3.01
CA GLY A 215 -16.40 18.38 -1.84
C GLY A 215 -15.27 17.43 -2.16
N LEU A 216 -14.00 17.89 -2.02
CA LEU A 216 -12.66 17.25 -2.01
C LEU A 216 -12.38 15.89 -2.73
N LEU A 217 -13.34 15.32 -3.44
CA LEU A 217 -13.39 13.99 -4.03
C LEU A 217 -13.15 14.05 -5.55
N GLY A 218 -12.97 15.26 -6.11
CA GLY A 218 -12.74 15.49 -7.54
C GLY A 218 -11.33 15.13 -8.03
N THR A 219 -10.39 14.90 -7.11
CA THR A 219 -8.96 14.69 -7.42
C THR A 219 -8.60 13.28 -7.88
N MET A 220 -9.42 12.27 -7.57
CA MET A 220 -9.14 10.86 -7.88
C MET A 220 -9.05 10.59 -9.39
N LEU A 221 -9.98 11.16 -10.17
CA LEU A 221 -10.03 11.01 -11.63
C LEU A 221 -8.92 11.80 -12.34
N GLN A 222 -8.54 12.96 -11.80
CA GLN A 222 -7.50 13.82 -12.40
C GLN A 222 -6.10 13.21 -12.25
N LYS A 223 -5.84 12.52 -11.13
CA LYS A 223 -4.59 11.79 -10.86
C LYS A 223 -4.43 10.52 -11.69
N ILE A 224 -5.52 9.82 -12.01
CA ILE A 224 -5.48 8.66 -12.92
C ILE A 224 -5.17 9.09 -14.33
N SER A 225 -5.80 10.17 -14.82
CA SER A 225 -5.50 10.70 -16.16
C SER A 225 -4.03 11.08 -16.28
N THR A 226 -3.42 11.63 -15.23
CA THR A 226 -1.99 12.00 -15.22
C THR A 226 -1.06 10.80 -15.03
N MET A 227 -1.44 9.77 -14.27
CA MET A 227 -0.70 8.50 -14.15
C MET A 227 -0.74 7.69 -15.47
N LEU A 228 -1.87 7.71 -16.18
CA LEU A 228 -2.03 7.01 -17.46
C LEU A 228 -1.34 7.74 -18.61
N ASP A 229 -1.33 9.08 -18.62
CA ASP A 229 -0.56 9.88 -19.59
C ASP A 229 0.96 9.65 -19.47
N LEU A 230 1.47 9.28 -18.29
CA LEU A 230 2.88 8.96 -18.10
C LEU A 230 3.26 7.66 -18.84
N LYS A 231 2.34 6.70 -18.98
CA LYS A 231 2.52 5.44 -19.72
C LYS A 231 2.50 5.66 -21.25
N SER A 232 1.89 6.75 -21.72
CA SER A 232 1.93 7.19 -23.13
C SER A 232 3.22 7.93 -23.51
N ARG A 233 4.05 8.33 -22.54
CA ARG A 233 5.23 9.17 -22.74
C ARG A 233 6.56 8.44 -22.57
N PHE A 234 6.54 7.12 -22.38
CA PHE A 234 7.73 6.27 -22.34
C PHE A 234 7.54 5.05 -23.25
#